data_AF-A0A8H7SFQ3-F1
#
_entry.id   AF-A0A8H7SFQ3-F1
#
_cell.length_a   1.000
_cell.length_b   1.000
_cell.length_c   1.000
_cell.angle_alpha   90.00
_cell.angle_beta   90.00
_cell.angle_gamma   90.00
#
_symmetry.space_group_name_H-M   'P 1'
#
loop_
_entity.id
_entity.type
_entity.pdbx_description
1 polymer ?
#
loop_
_entity_poly.entity_id
_entity_poly.type
_entity_poly.pdbx_seq_one_letter_code
_entity_poly.pdbx_strand_id
1 'polypeptide(L)'
;MEDFIPKSSFYDIYREFYIKKQEKLNKIVNYALEFLFSNVKIRLLTAKLLNPELFSHVTLYLDGHDTRGFRTQVAIDINNMIIFVSDSKPCKHNTDDKMLIEMNIDKKLNNLECIALDGGYLNSIKYLIENTNLNIYNFIFPIRKQINIDLNNNEIDYNLKFGGFRSKIEKIFADIGDNFKRLNNEKPIKTSDIKIFNIQYKIGCLLLNIKKFVQLSNMEIQNEHQKWLHNDFDFPSSQFNNNINHNIVDIIPTIKEKIDNSNTLKILQEQFLGLKMNDNSSHIYENINIAEDNNMEFVNDDSYEIECILDHK
;
A
#
# COMPACT_ATOMS: atom_id res chain seq x y z
N MET A 1 20.44 7.85 -27.38
CA MET A 1 19.53 9.00 -27.52
C MET A 1 19.38 9.58 -26.13
N GLU A 2 19.62 10.87 -25.96
CA GLU A 2 19.28 11.51 -24.67
C GLU A 2 17.77 11.76 -24.69
N ASP A 3 17.05 11.13 -23.76
CA ASP A 3 15.60 11.29 -23.63
C ASP A 3 15.31 12.76 -23.27
N PHE A 4 14.75 13.53 -24.21
CA PHE A 4 14.59 14.97 -24.04
C PHE A 4 13.12 15.36 -24.02
N ILE A 5 12.62 15.73 -22.84
CA ILE A 5 11.37 16.50 -22.70
C ILE A 5 11.75 18.00 -22.68
N PRO A 6 11.13 18.85 -23.52
CA PRO A 6 11.41 20.29 -23.50
C PRO A 6 11.16 20.92 -22.12
N LYS A 7 12.00 21.89 -21.73
CA LYS A 7 11.86 22.61 -20.45
C LYS A 7 10.50 23.32 -20.30
N SER A 8 9.94 23.81 -21.39
CA SER A 8 8.59 24.39 -21.43
C SER A 8 7.53 23.37 -21.01
N SER A 9 7.57 22.17 -21.59
CA SER A 9 6.65 21.08 -21.29
C SER A 9 6.77 20.63 -19.83
N PHE A 10 7.97 20.62 -19.25
CA PHE A 10 8.15 20.36 -17.81
C PHE A 10 7.43 21.38 -16.92
N TYR A 11 7.56 22.67 -17.22
CA TYR A 11 6.89 23.71 -16.44
C TYR A 11 5.37 23.66 -16.61
N ASP A 12 4.90 23.37 -17.82
CA ASP A 12 3.47 23.23 -18.09
C ASP A 12 2.86 22.02 -17.37
N ILE A 13 3.54 20.86 -17.40
CA ILE A 13 3.16 19.69 -16.59
C ILE A 13 3.15 20.05 -15.11
N TYR A 14 4.19 20.72 -14.62
CA TYR A 14 4.26 21.13 -13.22
C TYR A 14 3.08 22.00 -12.82
N ARG A 15 2.79 23.05 -13.58
CA ARG A 15 1.68 23.98 -13.32
C ARG A 15 0.33 23.29 -13.44
N GLU A 16 0.11 22.46 -14.45
CA GLU A 16 -1.18 21.78 -14.64
C GLU A 16 -1.45 20.78 -13.52
N PHE A 17 -0.48 19.93 -13.17
CA PHE A 17 -0.72 18.80 -12.27
C PHE A 17 -0.46 19.12 -10.80
N TYR A 18 0.61 19.85 -10.49
CA TYR A 18 0.99 20.12 -9.09
C TYR A 18 0.43 21.43 -8.55
N ILE A 19 0.05 22.39 -9.41
CA ILE A 19 -0.57 23.65 -8.98
C ILE A 19 -2.08 23.62 -9.23
N LYS A 20 -2.53 23.49 -10.48
CA LYS A 20 -3.96 23.62 -10.82
C LYS A 20 -4.80 22.41 -10.42
N LYS A 21 -4.32 21.20 -10.68
CA LYS A 21 -5.07 19.94 -10.47
C LYS A 21 -4.59 19.14 -9.26
N GLN A 22 -3.90 19.79 -8.31
CA GLN A 22 -3.22 19.15 -7.18
C GLN A 22 -4.14 18.19 -6.40
N GLU A 23 -5.33 18.65 -6.01
CA GLU A 23 -6.28 17.83 -5.24
C GLU A 23 -6.83 16.65 -6.04
N LYS A 24 -7.18 16.88 -7.32
CA LYS A 24 -7.68 15.83 -8.22
C LYS A 24 -6.60 14.76 -8.43
N LEU A 25 -5.35 15.17 -8.63
CA LEU A 25 -4.22 14.27 -8.77
C LEU A 25 -3.99 13.46 -7.49
N ASN A 26 -3.99 14.09 -6.31
CA ASN A 26 -3.83 13.37 -5.04
C ASN A 26 -4.93 12.31 -4.84
N LYS A 27 -6.19 12.63 -5.17
CA LYS A 27 -7.31 11.67 -5.11
C LYS A 27 -7.09 10.47 -6.05
N ILE A 28 -6.67 10.73 -7.29
CA ILE A 28 -6.40 9.67 -8.28
C ILE A 28 -5.25 8.77 -7.82
N VAL A 29 -4.17 9.36 -7.31
CA VAL A 29 -2.99 8.60 -6.85
C VAL A 29 -3.33 7.76 -5.63
N ASN A 30 -4.04 8.30 -4.64
CA ASN A 30 -4.47 7.53 -3.47
C ASN A 30 -5.38 6.36 -3.88
N TYR A 31 -6.35 6.61 -4.78
CA TYR A 31 -7.23 5.56 -5.29
C TYR A 31 -6.44 4.45 -6.01
N ALA A 32 -5.47 4.83 -6.85
CA ALA A 32 -4.67 3.86 -7.60
C ALA A 32 -3.77 3.02 -6.69
N LEU A 33 -3.15 3.62 -5.67
CA LEU A 33 -2.36 2.90 -4.67
C LEU A 33 -3.23 1.89 -3.91
N GLU A 34 -4.42 2.30 -3.51
CA GLU A 34 -5.29 1.49 -2.65
C GLU A 34 -5.97 0.32 -3.38
N PHE A 35 -6.38 0.52 -4.64
CA PHE A 35 -7.30 -0.40 -5.31
C PHE A 35 -6.77 -1.05 -6.61
N LEU A 36 -5.72 -0.51 -7.25
CA LEU A 36 -5.33 -1.01 -8.57
C LEU A 36 -4.56 -2.33 -8.48
N PHE A 37 -3.62 -2.45 -7.54
CA PHE A 37 -2.67 -3.57 -7.51
C PHE A 37 -3.00 -4.63 -6.46
N SER A 38 -3.89 -4.32 -5.52
CA SER A 38 -4.19 -5.18 -4.39
C SER A 38 -5.62 -4.96 -3.93
N ASN A 39 -6.23 -5.99 -3.38
CA ASN A 39 -7.51 -5.91 -2.70
C ASN A 39 -7.54 -6.91 -1.55
N VAL A 40 -8.51 -6.77 -0.64
CA VAL A 40 -8.61 -7.61 0.57
C VAL A 40 -8.61 -9.10 0.23
N LYS A 41 -9.34 -9.53 -0.81
CA LYS A 41 -9.41 -10.94 -1.20
C LYS A 41 -8.04 -11.48 -1.64
N ILE A 42 -7.33 -10.72 -2.47
CA ILE A 42 -5.98 -11.05 -2.91
C ILE A 42 -5.04 -11.17 -1.72
N ARG A 43 -5.07 -10.20 -0.81
CA ARG A 43 -4.19 -10.18 0.36
C ARG A 43 -4.44 -11.39 1.27
N LEU A 44 -5.70 -11.69 1.58
CA LEU A 44 -6.07 -12.86 2.39
C LEU A 44 -5.66 -14.18 1.73
N LEU A 45 -5.96 -14.36 0.45
CA LEU A 45 -5.59 -15.57 -0.29
C LEU A 45 -4.07 -15.74 -0.35
N THR A 46 -3.36 -14.67 -0.68
CA THR A 46 -1.91 -14.70 -0.78
C THR A 46 -1.25 -14.94 0.57
N ALA A 47 -1.74 -14.29 1.64
CA ALA A 47 -1.22 -14.52 2.99
C ALA A 47 -1.35 -16.00 3.34
N LYS A 48 -2.50 -16.62 3.09
CA LYS A 48 -2.70 -18.06 3.31
C LYS A 48 -1.79 -18.95 2.47
N LEU A 49 -1.44 -18.55 1.25
CA LEU A 49 -0.62 -19.34 0.32
C LEU A 49 0.88 -19.17 0.54
N LEU A 50 1.33 -17.95 0.84
CA LEU A 50 2.76 -17.59 0.86
C LEU A 50 3.33 -17.45 2.26
N ASN A 51 2.51 -17.15 3.27
CA ASN A 51 3.00 -17.04 4.63
C ASN A 51 3.10 -18.43 5.28
N PRO A 52 4.06 -18.64 6.18
CA PRO A 52 4.07 -19.81 7.03
C PRO A 52 2.82 -19.84 7.92
N GLU A 53 2.50 -21.02 8.46
CA GLU A 53 1.25 -21.27 9.21
C GLU A 53 0.99 -20.25 10.32
N LEU A 54 2.01 -19.93 11.14
CA LEU A 54 1.94 -18.94 12.21
C LEU A 54 1.80 -17.47 11.73
N PHE A 55 1.93 -17.21 10.43
CA PHE A 55 1.80 -15.89 9.79
C PHE A 55 0.69 -15.85 8.73
N SER A 56 -0.06 -16.93 8.55
CA SER A 56 -1.05 -17.07 7.47
C SER A 56 -2.12 -15.98 7.44
N HIS A 57 -2.33 -15.29 8.57
CA HIS A 57 -3.27 -14.18 8.75
C HIS A 57 -2.67 -12.79 8.47
N VAL A 58 -1.34 -12.65 8.37
CA VAL A 58 -0.70 -11.35 8.12
C VAL A 58 -0.86 -10.93 6.67
N THR A 59 -1.63 -9.88 6.44
CA THR A 59 -1.96 -9.38 5.11
C THR A 59 -1.14 -8.17 4.68
N LEU A 60 -0.62 -7.42 5.65
CA LEU A 60 0.04 -6.13 5.45
C LEU A 60 1.26 -5.99 6.36
N TYR A 61 2.25 -5.25 5.89
CA TYR A 61 3.41 -4.80 6.67
C TYR A 61 3.45 -3.29 6.62
N LEU A 62 3.77 -2.67 7.74
CA LEU A 62 3.81 -1.22 7.84
C LEU A 62 5.09 -0.78 8.52
N ASP A 63 5.73 0.23 7.92
CA ASP A 63 6.91 0.87 8.51
C ASP A 63 7.07 2.33 8.05
N GLY A 64 7.84 3.06 8.84
CA GLY A 64 8.15 4.46 8.63
C GLY A 64 9.35 4.64 7.69
N HIS A 65 9.15 5.37 6.59
CA HIS A 65 10.22 5.84 5.73
C HIS A 65 10.68 7.24 6.13
N ASP A 66 11.92 7.34 6.61
CA ASP A 66 12.56 8.61 6.90
C ASP A 66 13.31 9.15 5.68
N THR A 67 12.83 10.30 5.19
CA THR A 67 13.44 11.09 4.11
C THR A 67 13.99 12.40 4.63
N ARG A 68 15.28 12.41 5.01
CA ARG A 68 16.08 13.53 5.57
C ARG A 68 15.26 14.76 6.05
N GLY A 69 14.49 14.57 7.12
CA GLY A 69 13.69 15.61 7.78
C GLY A 69 12.19 15.35 7.78
N PHE A 70 11.70 14.48 6.89
CA PHE A 70 10.31 14.03 6.86
C PHE A 70 10.20 12.53 7.09
N ARG A 71 9.15 12.14 7.81
CA ARG A 71 8.72 10.76 8.01
C ARG A 71 7.45 10.51 7.21
N THR A 72 7.34 9.34 6.60
CA THR A 72 6.15 8.90 5.86
C THR A 72 5.84 7.46 6.26
N GLN A 73 4.62 7.17 6.68
CA GLN A 73 4.20 5.80 6.95
C GLN A 73 3.76 5.13 5.65
N VAL A 74 4.25 3.92 5.44
CA VAL A 74 3.98 3.13 4.24
C VAL A 74 3.50 1.75 4.66
N ALA A 75 2.34 1.35 4.14
CA ALA A 75 1.85 -0.02 4.25
C ALA A 75 2.02 -0.72 2.90
N ILE A 76 2.60 -1.91 2.94
CA ILE A 76 2.74 -2.80 1.79
C ILE A 76 1.97 -4.09 2.05
N ASP A 77 1.45 -4.69 0.99
CA ASP A 77 0.84 -6.00 1.10
C ASP A 77 1.87 -7.14 1.05
N ILE A 78 1.38 -8.36 1.23
CA ILE A 78 2.20 -9.57 1.17
C ILE A 78 2.87 -9.80 -0.19
N ASN A 79 2.34 -9.18 -1.24
CA ASN A 79 2.90 -9.17 -2.57
C ASN A 79 3.91 -8.04 -2.78
N ASN A 80 4.31 -7.34 -1.71
CA ASN A 80 5.12 -6.13 -1.65
C ASN A 80 4.65 -5.04 -2.64
N MET A 81 3.34 -4.88 -2.81
CA MET A 81 2.73 -3.71 -3.44
C MET A 81 2.47 -2.67 -2.37
N ILE A 82 2.76 -1.39 -2.68
CA ILE A 82 2.53 -0.27 -1.77
C ILE A 82 1.06 0.13 -1.83
N ILE A 83 0.34 0.00 -0.72
CA ILE A 83 -1.13 0.18 -0.70
C ILE A 83 -1.52 1.49 -0.05
N PHE A 84 -0.91 1.79 1.09
CA PHE A 84 -1.23 2.99 1.85
C PHE A 84 0.02 3.80 2.11
N VAL A 85 -0.07 5.11 1.89
CA VAL A 85 1.02 6.06 2.10
C VAL A 85 0.44 7.26 2.85
N SER A 86 0.97 7.56 4.03
CA SER A 86 0.59 8.75 4.77
C SER A 86 1.11 10.00 4.07
N ASP A 87 0.65 11.17 4.51
CA ASP A 87 1.37 12.40 4.18
C ASP A 87 2.70 12.43 4.94
N SER A 88 3.74 12.99 4.32
CA SER A 88 5.06 13.14 4.93
C SER A 88 5.05 14.30 5.93
N LYS A 89 5.60 14.09 7.13
CA LYS A 89 5.62 15.09 8.21
C LYS A 89 6.99 15.22 8.87
N PRO A 90 7.34 16.37 9.48
CA PRO A 90 8.64 16.54 10.11
C PRO A 90 8.95 15.47 11.18
N CYS A 91 10.09 14.77 11.08
CA CYS A 91 10.42 13.63 11.95
C CYS A 91 10.42 14.00 13.45
N LYS A 92 10.80 15.23 13.80
CA LYS A 92 10.96 15.69 15.19
C LYS A 92 9.68 15.57 16.04
N HIS A 93 8.50 15.68 15.42
CA HIS A 93 7.21 15.80 16.13
C HIS A 93 6.18 14.75 15.71
N ASN A 94 6.57 13.82 14.82
CA ASN A 94 5.66 12.85 14.24
C ASN A 94 6.31 11.47 14.36
N THR A 95 6.11 10.87 15.53
CA THR A 95 6.49 9.48 15.80
C THR A 95 5.64 8.54 14.95
N ASP A 96 6.07 7.29 14.87
CA ASP A 96 5.42 6.30 14.01
C ASP A 96 3.94 6.10 14.38
N ASP A 97 3.68 6.07 15.68
CA ASP A 97 2.38 5.95 16.34
C ASP A 97 1.40 7.03 15.91
N LYS A 98 1.86 8.28 15.95
CA LYS A 98 1.03 9.43 15.60
C LYS A 98 0.69 9.39 14.12
N MET A 99 1.67 9.00 13.31
CA MET A 99 1.50 8.89 11.87
C MET A 99 0.52 7.79 11.48
N LEU A 100 0.48 6.67 12.22
CA LEU A 100 -0.51 5.60 12.03
C LEU A 100 -1.95 6.08 12.21
N ILE A 101 -2.20 6.86 13.25
CA ILE A 101 -3.53 7.38 13.57
C ILE A 101 -3.96 8.41 12.53
N GLU A 102 -3.06 9.32 12.17
CA GLU A 102 -3.33 10.34 11.14
C GLU A 102 -3.55 9.73 9.76
N MET A 103 -2.95 8.56 9.49
CA MET A 103 -3.17 7.78 8.28
C MET A 103 -4.56 7.12 8.23
N ASN A 104 -5.33 7.17 9.33
CA ASN A 104 -6.67 6.60 9.49
C ASN A 104 -6.69 5.10 9.10
N ILE A 105 -5.75 4.33 9.66
CA ILE A 105 -5.57 2.92 9.29
C ILE A 105 -6.80 2.06 9.62
N ASP A 106 -7.53 2.43 10.66
CA ASP A 106 -8.79 1.82 11.08
C ASP A 106 -9.90 1.86 10.03
N LYS A 107 -9.96 2.94 9.25
CA LYS A 107 -10.94 3.09 8.16
C LYS A 107 -10.51 2.36 6.89
N LYS A 108 -9.25 1.90 6.83
CA LYS A 108 -8.63 1.31 5.64
C LYS A 108 -8.53 -0.21 5.74
N LEU A 109 -8.40 -0.74 6.94
CA LEU A 109 -8.36 -2.18 7.19
C LEU A 109 -9.76 -2.79 7.17
N ASN A 110 -9.87 -3.95 6.54
CA ASN A 110 -10.99 -4.84 6.78
C ASN A 110 -10.79 -5.62 8.09
N ASN A 111 -11.89 -6.03 8.72
CA ASN A 111 -11.87 -6.78 9.99
C ASN A 111 -11.08 -8.11 9.90
N LEU A 112 -10.94 -8.68 8.71
CA LEU A 112 -10.17 -9.91 8.48
C LEU A 112 -8.67 -9.67 8.25
N GLU A 113 -8.25 -8.41 8.14
CA GLU A 113 -6.87 -8.07 7.85
C GLU A 113 -6.05 -7.88 9.12
N CYS A 114 -4.80 -8.33 9.05
CA CYS A 114 -3.81 -8.15 10.10
C CYS A 114 -2.59 -7.40 9.55
N ILE A 115 -2.10 -6.42 10.31
CA ILE A 115 -0.88 -5.68 10.04
C ILE A 115 0.23 -6.22 10.94
N ALA A 116 1.36 -6.59 10.34
CA ALA A 116 2.58 -6.81 11.06
C ALA A 116 3.32 -5.49 11.32
N LEU A 117 3.65 -5.25 12.58
CA LEU A 117 4.34 -4.06 13.08
C LEU A 117 5.58 -4.45 13.88
N ASP A 118 6.64 -3.64 13.83
CA ASP A 118 7.79 -3.85 14.70
C ASP A 118 7.38 -3.75 16.19
N GLY A 119 8.14 -4.39 17.08
CA GLY A 119 7.89 -4.38 18.52
C GLY A 119 7.94 -2.99 19.16
N GLY A 120 8.48 -1.98 18.46
CA GLY A 120 8.45 -0.58 18.90
C GLY A 120 7.04 0.02 18.98
N TYR A 121 6.07 -0.55 18.26
CA TYR A 121 4.69 -0.05 18.20
C TYR A 121 3.81 -0.52 19.36
N LEU A 122 4.28 -1.43 20.23
CA LEU A 122 3.45 -2.03 21.29
C LEU A 122 2.79 -1.01 22.23
N ASN A 123 3.52 0.05 22.60
CA ASN A 123 3.02 1.10 23.49
C ASN A 123 1.89 1.93 22.87
N SER A 124 1.87 1.95 21.54
CA SER A 124 1.07 2.82 20.68
C SER A 124 -0.26 2.17 20.32
N ILE A 125 -0.26 0.85 20.32
CA ILE A 125 -1.37 0.02 19.88
C ILE A 125 -2.49 0.05 20.89
N LYS A 126 -2.19 0.16 22.19
CA LYS A 126 -3.20 0.47 23.20
C LYS A 126 -3.97 1.74 22.87
N TYR A 127 -3.25 2.84 22.64
CA TYR A 127 -3.86 4.12 22.28
C TYR A 127 -4.65 4.02 20.98
N LEU A 128 -4.15 3.27 19.99
CA LEU A 128 -4.83 3.08 18.71
C LEU A 128 -6.12 2.25 18.86
N ILE A 129 -6.11 1.17 19.64
CA ILE A 129 -7.29 0.34 19.95
C ILE A 129 -8.32 1.15 20.75
N GLU A 130 -7.89 1.97 21.71
CA GLU A 130 -8.79 2.82 22.50
C GLU A 130 -9.50 3.91 21.67
N ASN A 131 -8.89 4.33 20.55
CA ASN A 131 -9.38 5.45 19.73
C ASN A 131 -9.90 5.02 18.35
N THR A 132 -9.96 3.71 18.06
CA THR A 132 -10.39 3.19 16.76
C THR A 132 -11.26 1.94 16.91
N ASN A 133 -11.81 1.43 15.80
CA ASN A 133 -12.57 0.17 15.79
C ASN A 133 -11.67 -1.08 15.63
N LEU A 134 -10.35 -0.91 15.65
CA LEU A 134 -9.40 -2.02 15.56
C LEU A 134 -9.21 -2.66 16.94
N ASN A 135 -8.90 -3.96 16.94
CA ASN A 135 -8.58 -4.70 18.16
C ASN A 135 -7.16 -5.28 18.08
N ILE A 136 -6.71 -5.88 19.18
CA ILE A 136 -5.36 -6.43 19.29
C ILE A 136 -5.06 -7.51 18.24
N TYR A 137 -6.07 -8.24 17.77
CA TYR A 137 -5.93 -9.28 16.76
C TYR A 137 -5.68 -8.74 15.35
N ASN A 138 -5.91 -7.45 15.11
CA ASN A 138 -5.51 -6.79 13.86
C ASN A 138 -4.00 -6.53 13.79
N PHE A 139 -3.26 -6.73 14.87
CA PHE A 139 -1.84 -6.38 14.95
C PHE A 139 -0.99 -7.56 15.37
N ILE A 140 0.11 -7.75 14.63
CA ILE A 140 1.03 -8.86 14.82
C ILE A 140 2.43 -8.31 15.05
N PHE A 141 3.11 -8.85 16.05
CA PHE A 141 4.41 -8.37 16.52
C PHE A 141 5.44 -9.50 16.54
N PRO A 142 6.74 -9.18 16.52
CA PRO A 142 7.77 -10.17 16.85
C PRO A 142 7.59 -10.68 18.29
N ILE A 143 7.81 -11.98 18.49
CA ILE A 143 7.73 -12.61 19.80
C ILE A 143 8.93 -12.17 20.63
N ARG A 144 8.69 -11.62 21.82
CA ARG A 144 9.73 -11.22 22.78
C ARG A 144 9.45 -11.88 24.13
N LYS A 145 10.51 -12.36 24.78
CA LYS A 145 10.46 -12.94 26.13
C LYS A 145 11.30 -12.12 27.11
N GLN A 146 11.08 -12.38 28.39
CA GLN A 146 11.89 -11.80 29.46
C GLN A 146 13.36 -12.22 29.33
N ILE A 147 14.23 -11.40 29.91
CA ILE A 147 15.67 -11.65 29.96
C ILE A 147 15.92 -13.03 30.59
N ASN A 148 16.79 -13.83 29.97
CA ASN A 148 17.13 -15.22 30.33
C ASN A 148 16.06 -16.29 30.04
N ILE A 149 15.01 -15.98 29.27
CA ILE A 149 14.10 -16.99 28.74
C ILE A 149 14.35 -17.12 27.24
N ASP A 150 14.84 -18.28 26.82
CA ASP A 150 15.12 -18.54 25.41
C ASP A 150 13.81 -18.71 24.60
N LEU A 151 13.89 -18.25 23.35
CA LEU A 151 12.88 -18.57 22.34
C LEU A 151 13.03 -20.04 21.95
N ASN A 152 11.92 -20.74 21.83
CA ASN A 152 11.89 -22.07 21.25
C ASN A 152 12.10 -21.99 19.73
N ASN A 153 12.37 -23.14 19.09
CA ASN A 153 12.67 -23.18 17.66
C ASN A 153 11.54 -22.59 16.78
N ASN A 154 10.28 -22.75 17.16
CA ASN A 154 9.15 -22.22 16.41
C ASN A 154 9.08 -20.69 16.53
N GLU A 155 9.36 -20.14 17.71
CA GLU A 155 9.40 -18.70 17.94
C GLU A 155 10.60 -18.04 17.24
N ILE A 156 11.74 -18.74 17.17
CA ILE A 156 12.91 -18.31 16.40
C ILE A 156 12.57 -18.26 14.92
N ASP A 157 12.01 -19.34 14.34
CA ASP A 157 11.61 -19.36 12.94
C ASP A 157 10.55 -18.28 12.65
N TYR A 158 9.60 -18.10 13.57
CA TYR A 158 8.62 -17.03 13.48
C TYR A 158 9.28 -15.64 13.38
N ASN A 159 10.21 -15.32 14.29
CA ASN A 159 10.88 -14.02 14.31
C ASN A 159 11.81 -13.84 13.10
N LEU A 160 12.47 -14.90 12.62
CA LEU A 160 13.28 -14.85 11.39
C LEU A 160 12.42 -14.49 10.18
N LYS A 161 11.22 -15.08 10.07
CA LYS A 161 10.26 -14.74 9.02
C LYS A 161 9.73 -13.32 9.17
N PHE A 162 9.37 -12.92 10.39
CA PHE A 162 8.98 -11.54 10.71
C PHE A 162 10.04 -10.54 10.24
N GLY A 163 11.30 -10.78 10.61
CA GLY A 163 12.44 -9.94 10.20
C GLY A 163 12.62 -9.87 8.69
N GLY A 164 12.38 -10.98 7.98
CA GLY A 164 12.39 -11.00 6.52
C GLY A 164 11.38 -10.05 5.89
N PHE A 165 10.22 -9.81 6.54
CA PHE A 165 9.26 -8.83 6.06
C PHE A 165 9.69 -7.39 6.30
N ARG A 166 10.33 -7.10 7.43
CA ARG A 166 10.97 -5.81 7.66
C ARG A 166 12.01 -5.50 6.56
N SER A 167 12.83 -6.48 6.21
CA SER A 167 13.79 -6.30 5.11
C SER A 167 13.12 -6.06 3.74
N LYS A 168 11.90 -6.58 3.51
CA LYS A 168 11.15 -6.32 2.27
C LYS A 168 10.69 -4.87 2.17
N ILE A 169 10.18 -4.28 3.25
CA ILE A 169 9.75 -2.87 3.25
C ILE A 169 10.94 -1.91 3.16
N GLU A 170 12.03 -2.20 3.87
CA GLU A 170 13.28 -1.43 3.76
C GLU A 170 13.86 -1.49 2.33
N LYS A 171 13.76 -2.64 1.66
CA LYS A 171 14.14 -2.76 0.24
C LYS A 171 13.28 -1.88 -0.67
N ILE A 172 11.97 -1.78 -0.42
CA ILE A 172 11.09 -0.88 -1.19
C ILE A 172 11.53 0.57 -1.00
N PHE A 173 11.91 0.96 0.21
CA PHE A 173 12.43 2.31 0.47
C PHE A 173 13.73 2.59 -0.30
N ALA A 174 14.64 1.62 -0.34
CA ALA A 174 15.84 1.70 -1.18
C ALA A 174 15.47 1.82 -2.67
N ASP A 175 14.55 1.00 -3.17
CA ASP A 175 14.09 1.04 -4.56
C ASP A 175 13.47 2.41 -4.91
N ILE A 176 12.70 3.04 -4.00
CA ILE A 176 12.19 4.40 -4.18
C ILE A 176 13.36 5.39 -4.33
N GLY A 177 14.35 5.33 -3.45
CA GLY A 177 15.52 6.21 -3.48
C GLY A 177 16.35 6.05 -4.77
N ASP A 178 16.54 4.81 -5.22
CA ASP A 178 17.34 4.49 -6.40
C ASP A 178 16.66 4.92 -7.71
N ASN A 179 15.35 4.71 -7.82
CA ASN A 179 14.59 5.09 -9.02
C ASN A 179 14.29 6.60 -9.05
N PHE A 180 14.10 7.22 -7.89
CA PHE A 180 13.72 8.63 -7.78
C PHE A 180 14.75 9.40 -6.94
N LYS A 181 15.82 9.89 -7.60
CA LYS A 181 16.91 10.64 -6.94
C LYS A 181 16.45 11.78 -6.02
N ARG A 182 15.30 12.41 -6.28
CA ARG A 182 14.72 13.44 -5.40
C ARG A 182 14.23 12.89 -4.06
N LEU A 183 13.78 11.64 -4.04
CA LEU A 183 13.28 10.92 -2.88
C LEU A 183 14.40 10.11 -2.20
N ASN A 184 15.63 10.20 -2.70
CA ASN A 184 16.78 9.52 -2.11
C ASN A 184 17.27 10.23 -0.85
N ASN A 185 17.93 9.47 0.01
CA ASN A 185 18.43 9.94 1.28
C ASN A 185 19.86 10.50 1.20
N GLU A 186 20.32 10.94 0.04
CA GLU A 186 21.69 11.45 -0.14
C GLU A 186 21.78 12.98 0.04
N LYS A 187 20.74 13.71 -0.33
CA LYS A 187 20.69 15.18 -0.27
C LYS A 187 19.51 15.66 0.55
N PRO A 188 19.64 16.73 1.36
CA PRO A 188 18.50 17.33 2.05
C PRO A 188 17.44 17.76 1.04
N ILE A 189 16.20 17.37 1.28
CA ILE A 189 15.07 17.75 0.43
C ILE A 189 14.70 19.20 0.77
N LYS A 190 14.97 20.10 -0.17
CA LYS A 190 14.45 21.48 -0.11
C LYS A 190 13.12 21.51 -0.83
N THR A 191 12.02 21.61 -0.08
CA THR A 191 10.68 21.83 -0.64
C THR A 191 10.08 23.09 -0.04
N SER A 192 9.52 23.96 -0.88
CA SER A 192 8.75 25.12 -0.43
C SER A 192 7.29 24.76 -0.12
N ASP A 193 6.81 23.64 -0.67
CA ASP A 193 5.46 23.14 -0.48
C ASP A 193 5.50 21.63 -0.16
N ILE A 194 5.07 21.27 1.05
CA ILE A 194 5.01 19.89 1.52
C ILE A 194 3.91 19.09 0.80
N LYS A 195 2.83 19.74 0.34
CA LYS A 195 1.74 19.07 -0.37
C LYS A 195 2.22 18.56 -1.74
N ILE A 196 3.03 19.36 -2.43
CA ILE A 196 3.66 18.95 -3.69
C ILE A 196 4.60 17.76 -3.45
N PHE A 197 5.41 17.82 -2.37
CA PHE A 197 6.29 16.71 -2.01
C PHE A 197 5.50 15.42 -1.74
N ASN A 198 4.41 15.48 -0.96
CA ASN A 198 3.58 14.32 -0.67
C ASN A 198 3.02 13.67 -1.94
N ILE A 199 2.55 14.48 -2.90
CA ILE A 199 2.04 13.97 -4.17
C ILE A 199 3.17 13.33 -4.98
N GLN A 200 4.35 13.94 -5.04
CA GLN A 200 5.51 13.37 -5.72
C GLN A 200 5.95 12.05 -5.11
N TYR A 201 5.97 11.95 -3.78
CA TYR A 201 6.31 10.72 -3.07
C TYR A 201 5.30 9.61 -3.39
N LYS A 202 4.00 9.90 -3.29
CA LYS A 202 2.93 8.95 -3.63
C LYS A 202 2.95 8.52 -5.11
N ILE A 203 3.25 9.44 -6.03
CA ILE A 203 3.47 9.11 -7.44
C ILE A 203 4.67 8.18 -7.60
N GLY A 204 5.77 8.41 -6.88
CA GLY A 204 6.92 7.51 -6.86
C GLY A 204 6.54 6.09 -6.42
N CYS A 205 5.77 5.96 -5.33
CA CYS A 205 5.22 4.68 -4.88
C CYS A 205 4.34 4.02 -5.96
N LEU A 206 3.46 4.80 -6.59
CA LEU A 206 2.55 4.28 -7.62
C LEU A 206 3.31 3.77 -8.85
N LEU A 207 4.30 4.53 -9.32
CA LEU A 207 5.15 4.14 -10.44
C LEU A 207 5.99 2.89 -10.13
N LEU A 208 6.43 2.73 -8.88
CA LEU A 208 7.13 1.52 -8.45
C LEU A 208 6.21 0.29 -8.48
N ASN A 209 4.96 0.43 -8.03
CA ASN A 209 3.94 -0.62 -8.18
C ASN A 209 3.70 -0.97 -9.66
N ILE A 210 3.54 0.04 -10.53
CA ILE A 210 3.36 -0.18 -11.98
C ILE A 210 4.55 -0.97 -12.54
N LYS A 211 5.78 -0.54 -12.25
CA LYS A 211 7.00 -1.21 -12.72
C LYS A 211 7.01 -2.68 -12.29
N LYS A 212 6.71 -2.94 -11.02
CA LYS A 212 6.67 -4.30 -10.47
C LYS A 212 5.57 -5.14 -11.09
N PHE A 213 4.39 -4.57 -11.29
CA PHE A 213 3.25 -5.25 -11.88
C PHE A 213 3.52 -5.63 -13.34
N VAL A 214 4.09 -4.72 -14.14
CA VAL A 214 4.49 -4.99 -15.54
C VAL A 214 5.52 -6.12 -15.60
N GLN A 215 6.50 -6.13 -14.70
CA GLN A 215 7.50 -7.20 -14.62
C GLN A 215 6.87 -8.56 -14.29
N LEU A 216 5.90 -8.61 -13.37
CA LEU A 216 5.27 -9.85 -12.92
C LEU A 216 4.23 -10.38 -13.93
N SER A 217 3.53 -9.49 -14.61
CA SER A 217 2.53 -9.84 -15.64
C SER A 217 3.15 -10.05 -17.03
N ASN A 218 4.45 -9.80 -17.19
CA ASN A 218 5.16 -9.87 -18.47
C ASN A 218 4.44 -9.06 -19.57
N MET A 219 3.96 -7.87 -19.22
CA MET A 219 3.22 -7.00 -20.14
C MET A 219 4.14 -6.41 -21.20
N GLU A 220 3.70 -6.47 -22.46
CA GLU A 220 4.37 -5.81 -23.56
C GLU A 220 4.11 -4.29 -23.54
N ILE A 221 5.18 -3.51 -23.70
CA ILE A 221 5.09 -2.05 -23.78
C ILE A 221 4.56 -1.69 -25.17
N GLN A 222 3.32 -1.21 -25.22
CA GLN A 222 2.72 -0.68 -26.46
C GLN A 222 3.40 0.61 -26.92
N ASN A 223 3.36 0.87 -28.24
CA ASN A 223 3.97 2.05 -28.86
C ASN A 223 3.40 3.35 -28.29
N GLU A 224 2.12 3.36 -27.91
CA GLU A 224 1.44 4.50 -27.31
C GLU A 224 2.08 4.95 -25.98
N HIS A 225 2.58 3.99 -25.18
CA HIS A 225 3.24 4.28 -23.89
C HIS A 225 4.61 4.93 -24.07
N GLN A 226 5.19 4.86 -25.27
CA GLN A 226 6.51 5.40 -25.61
C GLN A 226 6.43 6.76 -26.29
N LYS A 227 5.23 7.30 -26.54
CA LYS A 227 5.05 8.55 -27.28
C LYS A 227 5.82 9.74 -26.70
N TRP A 228 6.02 9.76 -25.38
CA TRP A 228 6.78 10.81 -24.69
C TRP A 228 8.29 10.78 -24.94
N LEU A 229 8.81 9.71 -25.54
CA LEU A 229 10.21 9.59 -25.94
C LEU A 229 10.49 10.21 -27.31
N HIS A 230 9.47 10.53 -28.09
CA HIS A 230 9.70 11.14 -29.40
C HIS A 230 10.07 12.62 -29.26
N ASN A 231 10.99 13.08 -30.12
CA ASN A 231 11.50 14.46 -30.10
C ASN A 231 10.42 15.51 -30.40
N ASP A 232 9.32 15.11 -31.05
CA ASP A 232 8.16 15.93 -31.37
C ASP A 232 7.07 15.86 -30.30
N PHE A 233 7.30 15.16 -29.19
CA PHE A 233 6.40 15.17 -28.06
C PHE A 233 6.33 16.58 -27.47
N ASP A 234 5.15 17.19 -27.57
CA ASP A 234 4.82 18.41 -26.86
C ASP A 234 3.64 18.18 -25.93
N PHE A 235 3.78 18.62 -24.69
CA PHE A 235 2.68 18.62 -23.76
C PHE A 235 1.75 19.79 -24.14
N PRO A 236 0.48 19.53 -24.52
CA PRO A 236 -0.36 20.55 -25.13
C PRO A 236 -0.70 21.66 -24.12
N SER A 237 0.07 22.74 -24.17
CA SER A 237 -0.02 23.89 -23.25
C SER A 237 -1.26 24.75 -23.50
N SER A 238 -1.82 24.72 -24.72
CA SER A 238 -2.91 25.60 -25.18
C SER A 238 -4.26 24.90 -25.41
N GLN A 239 -4.31 23.58 -25.59
CA GLN A 239 -5.57 22.86 -25.88
C GLN A 239 -6.43 22.57 -24.65
N PHE A 240 -5.87 22.62 -23.43
CA PHE A 240 -6.68 22.49 -22.22
C PHE A 240 -7.51 23.73 -21.89
N ASN A 241 -7.15 24.92 -22.41
CA ASN A 241 -7.78 26.16 -21.98
C ASN A 241 -8.78 26.77 -22.96
N ASN A 242 -8.82 26.43 -24.26
CA ASN A 242 -9.62 27.26 -25.18
C ASN A 242 -10.37 26.62 -26.35
N ASN A 243 -10.33 25.32 -26.65
CA ASN A 243 -11.17 24.77 -27.74
C ASN A 243 -11.31 23.24 -27.74
N ILE A 244 -11.59 22.66 -26.57
CA ILE A 244 -12.26 21.36 -26.52
C ILE A 244 -13.55 21.64 -25.77
N ASN A 245 -14.67 21.68 -26.51
CA ASN A 245 -16.01 21.52 -25.95
C ASN A 245 -15.94 20.56 -24.77
N HIS A 246 -16.54 20.92 -23.63
CA HIS A 246 -16.65 20.15 -22.39
C HIS A 246 -17.16 18.70 -22.59
N ASN A 247 -16.33 17.89 -23.25
CA ASN A 247 -16.40 16.47 -23.55
C ASN A 247 -15.00 15.87 -23.40
N ILE A 248 -14.08 16.53 -22.67
CA ILE A 248 -13.31 15.76 -21.70
C ILE A 248 -14.34 15.43 -20.62
N VAL A 249 -15.18 14.46 -20.96
CA VAL A 249 -15.97 13.67 -20.02
C VAL A 249 -15.02 13.46 -18.87
N ASP A 250 -15.38 13.91 -17.67
CA ASP A 250 -14.75 13.37 -16.48
C ASP A 250 -14.70 11.87 -16.75
N ILE A 251 -13.50 11.31 -17.01
CA ILE A 251 -13.35 9.88 -17.30
C ILE A 251 -13.55 9.19 -15.95
N ILE A 252 -14.76 9.33 -15.43
CA ILE A 252 -15.45 8.38 -14.64
C ILE A 252 -15.81 7.36 -15.71
N PRO A 253 -15.02 6.27 -15.86
CA PRO A 253 -15.42 5.19 -16.75
C PRO A 253 -16.89 4.89 -16.48
N THR A 254 -17.65 4.74 -17.56
CA THR A 254 -19.05 4.34 -17.48
C THR A 254 -19.16 3.09 -16.61
N ILE A 255 -20.32 2.84 -16.00
CA ILE A 255 -20.50 1.64 -15.15
C ILE A 255 -20.05 0.37 -15.88
N LYS A 256 -20.30 0.31 -17.20
CA LYS A 256 -19.84 -0.77 -18.07
C LYS A 256 -18.31 -0.83 -18.18
N GLU A 257 -17.64 0.27 -18.50
CA GLU A 257 -16.16 0.31 -18.54
C GLU A 257 -15.53 0.03 -17.18
N LYS A 258 -16.15 0.42 -16.07
CA LYS A 258 -15.70 0.05 -14.72
C LYS A 258 -15.77 -1.44 -14.49
N ILE A 259 -16.86 -2.09 -14.92
CA ILE A 259 -17.04 -3.54 -14.83
C ILE A 259 -16.02 -4.26 -15.72
N ASP A 260 -15.86 -3.81 -16.97
CA ASP A 260 -14.93 -4.42 -17.92
C ASP A 260 -13.48 -4.28 -17.44
N ASN A 261 -13.08 -3.08 -17.03
CA ASN A 261 -11.75 -2.85 -16.43
C ASN A 261 -11.56 -3.64 -15.13
N SER A 262 -12.60 -3.76 -14.29
CA SER A 262 -12.54 -4.57 -13.07
C SER A 262 -12.33 -6.05 -13.39
N ASN A 263 -12.95 -6.57 -14.44
CA ASN A 263 -12.77 -7.96 -14.87
C ASN A 263 -11.35 -8.18 -15.42
N THR A 264 -10.85 -7.27 -16.26
CA THR A 264 -9.47 -7.31 -16.75
C THR A 264 -8.47 -7.24 -15.59
N LEU A 265 -8.70 -6.33 -14.63
CA LEU A 265 -7.88 -6.19 -13.44
C LEU A 265 -7.86 -7.49 -12.63
N LYS A 266 -9.04 -8.10 -12.43
CA LYS A 266 -9.17 -9.38 -11.72
C LYS A 266 -8.40 -10.50 -12.41
N ILE A 267 -8.49 -10.63 -13.73
CA ILE A 267 -7.73 -11.64 -14.50
C ILE A 267 -6.23 -11.44 -14.33
N LEU A 268 -5.75 -10.20 -14.48
CA LEU A 268 -4.33 -9.90 -14.32
C LEU A 268 -3.86 -10.14 -12.87
N GLN A 269 -4.73 -9.87 -11.89
CA GLN A 269 -4.50 -10.18 -10.48
C GLN A 269 -4.46 -11.69 -10.22
N GLU A 270 -5.31 -12.49 -10.86
CA GLU A 270 -5.30 -13.95 -10.74
C GLU A 270 -4.03 -14.55 -11.39
N GLN A 271 -3.63 -14.02 -12.54
CA GLN A 271 -2.35 -14.35 -13.18
C GLN A 271 -1.16 -14.02 -12.28
N PHE A 272 -1.18 -12.83 -11.68
CA PHE A 272 -0.18 -12.38 -10.73
C PHE A 272 -0.05 -13.33 -9.53
N LEU A 273 -1.16 -13.89 -9.04
CA LEU A 273 -1.18 -14.87 -7.95
C LEU A 273 -0.83 -16.29 -8.37
N GLY A 274 -0.64 -16.57 -9.65
CA GLY A 274 -0.42 -17.92 -10.17
C GLY A 274 -1.63 -18.85 -10.00
N LEU A 275 -2.83 -18.29 -9.76
CA LEU A 275 -4.07 -19.06 -9.59
C LEU A 275 -4.60 -19.46 -10.97
N LYS A 276 -4.21 -20.65 -11.45
CA LYS A 276 -4.95 -21.31 -12.55
C LYS A 276 -6.21 -21.93 -11.96
N MET A 277 -7.33 -21.22 -12.00
CA MET A 277 -8.63 -21.85 -11.76
C MET A 277 -8.95 -22.74 -12.95
N ASN A 278 -8.97 -24.06 -12.74
CA ASN A 278 -9.71 -24.94 -13.64
C ASN A 278 -11.19 -24.65 -13.40
N ASP A 279 -11.96 -24.41 -14.46
CA ASP A 279 -13.39 -24.01 -14.46
C ASP A 279 -14.38 -24.99 -13.79
N ASN A 280 -13.90 -25.95 -12.99
CA ASN A 280 -14.74 -26.96 -12.32
C ASN A 280 -15.14 -26.59 -10.87
N SER A 281 -14.83 -25.38 -10.38
CA SER A 281 -15.24 -24.92 -9.04
C SER A 281 -16.44 -23.97 -9.07
N SER A 282 -17.31 -24.09 -10.07
CA SER A 282 -18.55 -23.31 -10.19
C SER A 282 -19.64 -23.68 -9.16
N HIS A 283 -19.38 -24.57 -8.21
CA HIS A 283 -20.40 -25.04 -7.24
C HIS A 283 -20.18 -24.65 -5.77
N ILE A 284 -19.19 -23.80 -5.44
CA ILE A 284 -18.99 -23.37 -4.04
C ILE A 284 -19.57 -21.97 -3.75
N TYR A 285 -19.90 -21.17 -4.78
CA TYR A 285 -20.31 -19.77 -4.60
C TYR A 285 -21.82 -19.50 -4.54
N GLU A 286 -22.68 -20.53 -4.57
CA GLU A 286 -24.15 -20.32 -4.50
C GLU A 286 -24.75 -20.37 -3.09
N ASN A 287 -23.97 -20.64 -2.03
CA ASN A 287 -24.53 -20.82 -0.68
C ASN A 287 -24.09 -19.81 0.39
N ILE A 288 -23.59 -18.63 0.01
CA ILE A 288 -23.51 -17.51 0.97
C ILE A 288 -24.81 -16.71 0.85
N ASN A 289 -25.91 -17.32 1.28
CA ASN A 289 -27.11 -16.57 1.65
C ASN A 289 -26.80 -15.83 2.95
N ILE A 290 -26.83 -14.50 2.87
CA ILE A 290 -26.88 -13.61 4.02
C ILE A 290 -28.23 -13.86 4.67
N ALA A 291 -28.26 -14.74 5.67
CA ALA A 291 -29.38 -14.89 6.59
C ALA A 291 -29.01 -14.21 7.90
N GLU A 292 -29.84 -13.24 8.27
CA GLU A 292 -29.90 -12.64 9.58
C GLU A 292 -30.25 -13.70 10.65
N ASP A 293 -29.90 -13.35 11.89
CA ASP A 293 -30.33 -13.94 13.17
C ASP A 293 -29.62 -15.17 13.76
N ASN A 294 -28.91 -14.84 14.86
CA ASN A 294 -29.05 -15.37 16.21
C ASN A 294 -28.78 -16.85 16.52
N ASN A 295 -27.91 -17.00 17.52
CA ASN A 295 -27.60 -18.18 18.33
C ASN A 295 -26.73 -19.24 17.65
N MET A 296 -25.43 -19.16 17.93
CA MET A 296 -24.58 -20.34 17.95
C MET A 296 -23.75 -20.34 19.23
N GLU A 297 -24.05 -21.29 20.11
CA GLU A 297 -23.42 -21.50 21.40
C GLU A 297 -21.91 -21.76 21.23
N PHE A 298 -21.11 -21.05 22.02
CA PHE A 298 -19.68 -21.29 22.13
C PHE A 298 -19.46 -22.65 22.79
N VAL A 299 -18.87 -23.57 22.03
CA VAL A 299 -18.22 -24.74 22.60
C VAL A 299 -16.92 -24.24 23.22
N ASN A 300 -16.87 -24.24 24.55
CA ASN A 300 -15.66 -24.02 25.34
C ASN A 300 -14.59 -25.03 24.91
N ASP A 301 -13.44 -24.54 24.45
CA ASP A 301 -12.20 -25.30 24.47
C ASP A 301 -11.15 -24.49 25.25
N ASP A 302 -10.54 -25.17 26.19
CA ASP A 302 -9.89 -24.58 27.36
C ASP A 302 -8.54 -23.92 27.05
N SER A 303 -8.39 -22.71 27.59
CA SER A 303 -7.16 -22.12 28.15
C SER A 303 -5.93 -21.94 27.24
N TYR A 304 -5.65 -20.68 26.89
CA TYR A 304 -4.35 -20.03 27.19
C TYR A 304 -4.60 -18.51 27.36
N GLU A 305 -4.63 -18.03 28.60
CA GLU A 305 -4.54 -16.59 28.89
C GLU A 305 -3.10 -16.13 28.64
N ILE A 306 -2.90 -15.25 27.66
CA ILE A 306 -1.66 -14.50 27.51
C ILE A 306 -1.76 -13.30 28.45
N GLU A 307 -1.15 -13.40 29.63
CA GLU A 307 -0.98 -12.25 30.52
C GLU A 307 -0.10 -11.19 29.84
N CYS A 308 -0.72 -10.08 29.48
CA CYS A 308 -0.02 -8.88 29.05
C CYS A 308 0.57 -8.21 30.31
N ILE A 309 1.88 -8.29 30.52
CA ILE A 309 2.54 -7.54 31.60
C ILE A 309 2.49 -6.05 31.24
N LEU A 310 1.49 -5.37 31.78
CA LEU A 310 1.32 -3.94 31.69
C LEU A 310 1.76 -3.31 33.00
N ASP A 311 3.06 -3.31 33.29
CA ASP A 311 3.62 -2.37 34.27
C ASP A 311 5.13 -2.30 34.14
N HIS A 312 5.61 -1.18 33.61
CA HIS A 312 6.92 -0.67 33.96
C HIS A 312 6.79 0.82 34.29
N LYS A 313 7.12 1.14 35.55
CA LYS A 313 7.23 2.48 36.13
C LYS A 313 8.22 3.36 35.38
#